data_AF-A0A7L4CZB1-F1
#
_entry.id   AF-A0A7L4CZB1-F1
#
_cell.length_a   1.000
_cell.length_b   1.000
_cell.length_c   1.000
_cell.angle_alpha   90.00
_cell.angle_beta   90.00
_cell.angle_gamma   90.00
#
_symmetry.space_group_name_H-M   'P 1'
#
loop_
_entity.id
_entity.type
_entity.pdbx_description
1 polymer ?
#
loop_
_entity_poly.entity_id
_entity_poly.type
_entity_poly.pdbx_seq_one_letter_code
_entity_poly.pdbx_strand_id
1 'polypeptide(L)'
;MADFEKNLHQDMISQLHNFAAIGDTAKLKALLSHSPSLINAAANNGWTALMYGARNGHLEVVQILLKEGCDRSLVNKSRQTALDIAKFWGYKHIANLLADVEGGQRPNFLSNEVKENENYFGLTLLDRRSDKRRDSKWLIKKQSHPTTVYILFSNLSPLVTLDGGTESPQQPEVKLCRLHHEDVEQYMQKTEEGTLIFLGVELQFHMNLLAACNIGVVQDEEDGLVAWFALSIDSVSAEELKQKHEDCYFLHPPMPALLQLPEKEAGVVAQARSVLAWHNRYQFCPTCGSATKIEEGGYKKTCVKEDCPSLQGVHNTSYPRV
;
A
#
# COMPACT_ATOMS: atom_id res chain seq x y z
N MET A 1 32.98 -2.56 56.12
CA MET A 1 31.70 -3.31 56.01
C MET A 1 30.88 -2.82 54.82
N ALA A 2 30.68 -1.50 54.64
CA ALA A 2 29.92 -0.94 53.51
C ALA A 2 30.47 -1.27 52.10
N ASP A 3 31.79 -1.37 51.91
CA ASP A 3 32.36 -1.73 50.60
C ASP A 3 32.21 -3.21 50.24
N PHE A 4 32.10 -4.10 51.24
CA PHE A 4 31.90 -5.54 51.03
C PHE A 4 30.45 -5.84 50.63
N GLU A 5 29.48 -5.19 51.27
CA GLU A 5 28.05 -5.30 50.93
C GLU A 5 27.73 -4.72 49.55
N LYS A 6 28.37 -3.60 49.16
CA LYS A 6 28.23 -3.02 47.82
C LYS A 6 28.74 -3.96 46.73
N ASN A 7 29.86 -4.65 46.97
CA ASN A 7 30.41 -5.60 46.01
C ASN A 7 29.52 -6.84 45.84
N LEU A 8 28.93 -7.34 46.93
CA LEU A 8 28.01 -8.47 46.87
C LEU A 8 26.72 -8.12 46.10
N HIS A 9 26.14 -6.94 46.36
CA HIS A 9 24.95 -6.48 45.65
C HIS A 9 25.21 -6.29 44.15
N GLN A 10 26.38 -5.75 43.78
CA GLN A 10 26.77 -5.58 42.39
C GLN A 10 27.01 -6.93 41.67
N ASP A 11 27.54 -7.93 42.39
CA ASP A 11 27.71 -9.28 41.86
C ASP A 11 26.36 -9.96 41.62
N MET A 12 25.41 -9.84 42.54
CA MET A 12 24.05 -10.36 42.37
C MET A 12 23.31 -9.72 41.17
N ILE A 13 23.47 -8.41 40.95
CA ILE A 13 22.93 -7.73 39.76
C ILE A 13 23.55 -8.34 38.48
N SER A 14 24.87 -8.52 38.49
CA SER A 14 25.60 -9.07 37.34
C SER A 14 25.17 -10.51 37.04
N GLN A 15 24.93 -11.32 38.07
CA GLN A 15 24.41 -12.68 37.95
C GLN A 15 22.97 -12.68 37.37
N LEU A 16 22.10 -11.79 37.85
CA LEU A 16 20.73 -11.66 37.31
C LEU A 16 20.74 -11.35 35.80
N HIS A 17 21.58 -10.40 35.39
CA HIS A 17 21.70 -10.03 33.98
C HIS A 17 22.27 -11.16 33.13
N ASN A 18 23.25 -11.91 33.66
CA ASN A 18 23.82 -13.06 32.98
C ASN A 18 22.77 -14.18 32.80
N PHE A 19 21.98 -14.49 33.83
CA PHE A 19 20.90 -15.48 33.70
C PHE A 19 19.83 -15.04 32.70
N ALA A 20 19.47 -13.75 32.68
CA ALA A 20 18.53 -13.22 31.70
C ALA A 20 19.08 -13.23 30.27
N ALA A 21 20.39 -13.03 30.09
CA ALA A 21 21.07 -13.09 28.81
C ALA A 21 21.26 -14.53 28.29
N ILE A 22 21.47 -15.51 29.16
CA ILE A 22 21.61 -16.92 28.79
C ILE A 22 20.24 -17.59 28.59
N GLY A 23 19.20 -17.09 29.27
CA GLY A 23 17.87 -17.71 29.28
C GLY A 23 17.67 -18.75 30.40
N ASP A 24 18.50 -18.72 31.46
CA ASP A 24 18.40 -19.68 32.59
C ASP A 24 17.26 -19.29 33.54
N THR A 25 16.05 -19.77 33.23
CA THR A 25 14.82 -19.44 33.94
C THR A 25 14.78 -19.97 35.37
N ALA A 26 15.44 -21.10 35.65
CA ALA A 26 15.47 -21.72 36.97
C ALA A 26 16.30 -20.90 37.97
N LYS A 27 17.51 -20.51 37.58
CA LYS A 27 18.37 -19.66 38.43
C LYS A 27 17.83 -18.25 38.56
N LEU A 28 17.25 -17.70 37.50
CA LEU A 28 16.62 -16.37 37.53
C LEU A 28 15.47 -16.31 38.54
N LYS A 29 14.57 -17.31 38.56
CA LYS A 29 13.50 -17.40 39.57
C LYS A 29 14.04 -17.56 40.98
N ALA A 30 15.03 -18.44 41.16
CA ALA A 30 15.63 -18.66 42.48
C ALA A 30 16.29 -17.38 43.02
N LEU A 31 16.94 -16.58 42.17
CA LEU A 31 17.56 -15.33 42.59
C LEU A 31 16.50 -14.27 42.96
N LEU A 32 15.44 -14.14 42.15
CA LEU A 32 14.35 -13.19 42.39
C LEU A 32 13.54 -13.56 43.65
N SER A 33 13.37 -14.84 43.97
CA SER A 33 12.68 -15.28 45.19
C SER A 33 13.45 -14.91 46.46
N HIS A 34 14.78 -14.87 46.40
CA HIS A 34 15.62 -14.46 47.54
C HIS A 34 15.79 -12.94 47.61
N SER A 35 15.71 -12.23 46.50
CA SER A 35 15.97 -10.79 46.43
C SER A 35 15.09 -10.11 45.36
N PRO A 36 13.81 -9.83 45.68
CA PRO A 36 12.87 -9.24 44.73
C PRO A 36 13.22 -7.80 44.35
N SER A 37 13.99 -7.10 45.17
CA SER A 37 14.46 -5.73 44.90
C SER A 37 15.36 -5.61 43.66
N LEU A 38 15.92 -6.72 43.17
CA LEU A 38 16.83 -6.73 42.02
C LEU A 38 16.12 -6.69 40.67
N ILE A 39 14.79 -6.86 40.62
CA ILE A 39 14.03 -7.03 39.37
C ILE A 39 14.23 -5.86 38.37
N ASN A 40 14.35 -4.65 38.90
CA ASN A 40 14.54 -3.41 38.12
C ASN A 40 15.97 -2.89 38.16
N ALA A 41 16.92 -3.68 38.67
CA ALA A 41 18.32 -3.28 38.75
C ALA A 41 18.93 -3.13 37.36
N ALA A 42 19.54 -1.97 37.12
CA ALA A 42 20.20 -1.64 35.87
C ALA A 42 21.72 -1.82 35.99
N ALA A 43 22.35 -2.31 34.92
CA ALA A 43 23.80 -2.37 34.80
C ALA A 43 24.38 -0.96 34.60
N ASN A 44 25.72 -0.85 34.61
CA ASN A 44 26.44 0.42 34.40
C ASN A 44 26.10 1.12 33.07
N ASN A 45 25.57 0.39 32.09
CA ASN A 45 25.12 0.87 30.78
C ASN A 45 23.60 1.17 30.73
N GLY A 46 22.89 1.05 31.85
CA GLY A 46 21.44 1.24 31.96
C GLY A 46 20.62 0.02 31.52
N TRP A 47 21.23 -1.14 31.27
CA TRP A 47 20.52 -2.34 30.84
C TRP A 47 19.90 -3.08 32.01
N THR A 48 18.63 -3.46 31.88
CA THR A 48 17.89 -4.29 32.85
C THR A 48 17.83 -5.74 32.40
N ALA A 49 17.49 -6.65 33.31
CA ALA A 49 17.27 -8.08 32.99
C ALA A 49 16.24 -8.26 31.86
N LEU A 50 15.18 -7.45 31.84
CA LEU A 50 14.15 -7.48 30.80
C LEU A 50 14.71 -7.14 29.42
N MET A 51 15.63 -6.17 29.33
CA MET A 51 16.29 -5.80 28.07
C MET A 51 17.22 -6.89 27.55
N TYR A 52 17.93 -7.59 28.44
CA TYR A 52 18.77 -8.72 28.06
C TYR A 52 17.94 -9.89 27.53
N GLY A 53 16.83 -10.22 28.20
CA GLY A 53 15.89 -11.23 27.73
C GLY A 53 15.27 -10.87 26.37
N ALA A 54 14.89 -9.61 26.17
CA ALA A 54 14.35 -9.11 24.90
C ALA A 54 15.38 -9.11 23.76
N ARG A 55 16.64 -8.74 24.04
CA ARG A 55 17.73 -8.74 23.05
C ARG A 55 18.07 -10.13 22.54
N ASN A 56 18.02 -11.14 23.40
CA ASN A 56 18.44 -12.50 23.05
C ASN A 56 17.27 -13.42 22.68
N GLY A 57 16.04 -12.89 22.64
CA GLY A 57 14.87 -13.65 22.22
C GLY A 57 14.33 -14.64 23.27
N HIS A 58 14.66 -14.46 24.55
CA HIS A 58 14.24 -15.39 25.62
C HIS A 58 12.84 -15.06 26.13
N LEU A 59 11.81 -15.55 25.43
CA LEU A 59 10.40 -15.33 25.75
C LEU A 59 10.04 -15.74 27.19
N GLU A 60 10.52 -16.89 27.66
CA GLU A 60 10.19 -17.40 28.99
C GLU A 60 10.74 -16.49 30.10
N VAL A 61 11.95 -15.95 29.93
CA VAL A 61 12.54 -14.97 30.86
C VAL A 61 11.69 -13.70 30.91
N VAL A 62 11.29 -13.18 29.74
CA VAL A 62 10.43 -12.00 29.65
C VAL A 62 9.09 -12.23 30.35
N GLN A 63 8.46 -13.39 30.16
CA GLN A 63 7.22 -13.74 30.85
C GLN A 63 7.38 -13.80 32.37
N ILE A 64 8.47 -14.38 32.87
CA ILE A 64 8.73 -14.47 34.31
C ILE A 64 8.91 -13.06 34.89
N LEU A 65 9.75 -12.24 34.28
CA LEU A 65 10.00 -10.86 34.75
C LEU A 65 8.74 -10.01 34.73
N LEU A 66 7.87 -10.17 33.73
CA LEU A 66 6.57 -9.48 33.69
C LEU A 66 5.61 -9.96 34.78
N LYS A 67 5.58 -11.28 35.07
CA LYS A 67 4.76 -11.84 36.15
C LYS A 67 5.18 -11.33 37.54
N GLU A 68 6.48 -11.13 37.74
CA GLU A 68 7.05 -10.62 38.98
C GLU A 68 6.95 -9.07 39.10
N GLY A 69 6.32 -8.39 38.12
CA GLY A 69 6.04 -6.95 38.19
C GLY A 69 7.20 -6.03 37.79
N CYS A 70 8.07 -6.48 36.87
CA CYS A 70 9.17 -5.66 36.35
C CYS A 70 8.66 -4.38 35.65
N ASP A 71 9.37 -3.27 35.84
CA ASP A 71 9.08 -2.01 35.15
C ASP A 71 9.58 -2.05 33.70
N ARG A 72 8.62 -2.11 32.78
CA ARG A 72 8.86 -2.14 31.33
C ARG A 72 9.22 -0.78 30.72
N SER A 73 9.05 0.31 31.48
CA SER A 73 9.28 1.69 31.02
C SER A 73 10.74 2.14 31.17
N LEU A 74 11.57 1.36 31.85
CA LEU A 74 12.98 1.65 32.03
C LEU A 74 13.71 1.72 30.68
N VAL A 75 14.62 2.67 30.57
CA VAL A 75 15.41 2.95 29.36
C VAL A 75 16.91 2.81 29.64
N ASN A 76 17.64 2.26 28.68
CA ASN A 76 19.09 2.21 28.74
C ASN A 76 19.73 3.56 28.39
N LYS A 77 21.07 3.66 28.42
CA LYS A 77 21.79 4.90 28.03
C LYS A 77 21.52 5.34 26.58
N SER A 78 21.10 4.44 25.71
CA SER A 78 20.70 4.71 24.33
C SER A 78 19.22 5.11 24.20
N ARG A 79 18.51 5.33 25.31
CA ARG A 79 17.09 5.64 25.39
C ARG A 79 16.17 4.57 24.78
N GLN A 80 16.60 3.31 24.80
CA GLN A 80 15.80 2.19 24.30
C GLN A 80 15.10 1.47 25.45
N THR A 81 13.82 1.19 25.29
CA THR A 81 13.05 0.28 26.16
C THR A 81 13.27 -1.17 25.75
N ALA A 82 12.84 -2.12 26.58
CA ALA A 82 12.85 -3.54 26.21
C ALA A 82 12.00 -3.83 24.94
N LEU A 83 10.93 -3.06 24.73
CA LEU A 83 10.09 -3.16 23.53
C LEU A 83 10.83 -2.72 22.27
N ASP A 84 11.57 -1.61 22.34
CA ASP A 84 12.34 -1.10 21.20
C ASP A 84 13.43 -2.10 20.78
N ILE A 85 14.07 -2.72 21.78
CA ILE A 85 15.06 -3.78 21.56
C ILE A 85 14.40 -4.98 20.88
N ALA A 86 13.26 -5.48 21.38
CA ALA A 86 12.56 -6.62 20.78
C ALA A 86 12.14 -6.35 19.32
N LYS A 87 11.68 -5.12 19.02
CA LYS A 87 11.35 -4.69 17.65
C LYS A 87 12.58 -4.61 16.75
N PHE A 88 13.67 -4.03 17.24
CA PHE A 88 14.92 -3.90 16.48
C PHE A 88 15.49 -5.25 16.06
N TRP A 89 15.43 -6.25 16.95
CA TRP A 89 15.89 -7.61 16.66
C TRP A 89 14.85 -8.50 15.96
N GLY A 90 13.64 -7.98 15.71
CA GLY A 90 12.59 -8.69 14.97
C GLY A 90 11.83 -9.76 15.76
N TYR A 91 11.95 -9.79 17.09
CA TYR A 91 11.24 -10.76 17.94
C TYR A 91 9.79 -10.36 18.18
N LYS A 92 8.95 -10.57 17.16
CA LYS A 92 7.52 -10.20 17.15
C LYS A 92 6.74 -10.73 18.36
N HIS A 93 7.02 -11.97 18.78
CA HIS A 93 6.33 -12.61 19.90
C HIS A 93 6.63 -11.92 21.25
N ILE A 94 7.88 -11.46 21.47
CA ILE A 94 8.25 -10.70 22.67
C ILE A 94 7.74 -9.25 22.58
N ALA A 95 7.81 -8.64 21.40
CA ALA A 95 7.30 -7.28 21.20
C ALA A 95 5.80 -7.19 21.48
N ASN A 96 5.01 -8.17 21.03
CA ASN A 96 3.59 -8.24 21.33
C ASN A 96 3.34 -8.41 22.83
N LEU A 97 4.07 -9.32 23.49
CA LEU A 97 3.95 -9.54 24.94
C LEU A 97 4.28 -8.29 25.77
N LEU A 98 5.26 -7.49 25.34
CA LEU A 98 5.63 -6.24 26.00
C LEU A 98 4.63 -5.10 25.71
N ALA A 99 3.99 -5.12 24.54
CA ALA A 99 3.02 -4.12 24.08
C ALA A 99 1.61 -4.31 24.63
N ASP A 100 1.23 -5.54 24.98
CA ASP A 100 -0.02 -5.84 25.67
C ASP A 100 0.05 -5.33 27.12
N VAL A 101 -0.65 -4.23 27.35
CA VAL A 101 -0.90 -3.66 28.68
C VAL A 101 -2.41 -3.71 28.88
N GLU A 102 -2.88 -4.60 29.75
CA GLU A 102 -4.12 -4.34 30.46
C GLU A 102 -3.91 -3.08 31.33
N GLY A 103 -4.42 -1.92 30.87
CA GLY A 103 -4.62 -0.75 31.73
C GLY A 103 -3.69 0.47 31.60
N GLY A 104 -2.90 0.63 30.54
CA GLY A 104 -2.09 1.83 30.33
C GLY A 104 -2.60 2.68 29.15
N GLN A 105 -3.14 3.87 29.43
CA GLN A 105 -3.49 4.85 28.39
C GLN A 105 -2.31 5.07 27.45
N ARG A 106 -2.48 4.70 26.18
CA ARG A 106 -1.53 5.04 25.12
C ARG A 106 -1.63 6.55 24.87
N PRO A 107 -0.51 7.27 24.68
CA PRO A 107 -0.59 8.63 24.15
C PRO A 107 -1.34 8.61 22.82
N ASN A 108 -2.35 9.46 22.67
CA ASN A 108 -3.22 9.59 21.47
C ASN A 108 -2.46 9.81 20.13
N PHE A 109 -1.14 9.92 20.15
CA PHE A 109 -0.28 10.07 18.98
C PHE A 109 0.16 8.73 18.36
N LEU A 110 0.15 7.62 19.10
CA LEU A 110 0.50 6.31 18.55
C LEU A 110 -0.78 5.59 18.14
N SER A 111 -1.26 5.87 16.93
CA SER A 111 -2.33 5.08 16.32
C SER A 111 -1.89 3.62 16.20
N ASN A 112 -2.84 2.71 16.42
CA ASN A 112 -2.64 1.26 16.25
C ASN A 112 -2.46 0.85 14.78
N GLU A 113 -2.46 1.83 13.89
CA GLU A 113 -2.14 1.63 12.49
C GLU A 113 -0.65 1.34 12.41
N VAL A 114 -0.32 0.06 12.37
CA VAL A 114 0.77 -0.35 11.51
C VAL A 114 0.35 0.12 10.12
N LYS A 115 0.70 1.37 9.75
CA LYS A 115 0.86 1.68 8.34
C LYS A 115 1.92 0.69 7.90
N GLU A 116 1.46 -0.40 7.27
CA GLU A 116 2.36 -1.20 6.46
C GLU A 116 3.08 -0.17 5.61
N ASN A 117 4.40 -0.06 5.78
CA ASN A 117 5.21 0.74 4.88
C ASN A 117 5.22 0.00 3.56
N GLU A 118 4.06 -0.05 2.90
CA GLU A 118 3.96 -0.39 1.51
C GLU A 118 4.80 0.64 0.78
N ASN A 119 5.67 0.15 -0.11
CA ASN A 119 6.41 1.05 -0.97
C ASN A 119 5.39 1.98 -1.64
N TYR A 120 5.68 3.29 -1.70
CA TYR A 120 4.82 4.28 -2.34
C TYR A 120 4.36 3.85 -3.76
N PHE A 121 5.20 3.07 -4.45
CA PHE A 121 4.91 2.49 -5.78
C PHE A 121 4.01 1.24 -5.77
N GLY A 122 3.79 0.62 -4.61
CA GLY A 122 2.93 -0.57 -4.39
C GLY A 122 1.51 -0.22 -3.94
N LEU A 123 1.30 0.97 -3.38
CA LEU A 123 -0.02 1.51 -3.04
C LEU A 123 -0.79 1.81 -4.33
N THR A 124 -1.49 0.80 -4.84
CA THR A 124 -2.31 0.92 -6.04
C THR A 124 -3.77 0.67 -5.68
N LEU A 125 -4.67 1.44 -6.27
CA LEU A 125 -6.12 1.24 -6.09
C LEU A 125 -6.61 -0.03 -6.81
N LEU A 126 -5.84 -0.50 -7.80
CA LEU A 126 -6.23 -1.53 -8.75
C LEU A 126 -5.26 -2.71 -8.74
N ASP A 127 -5.80 -3.92 -8.74
CA ASP A 127 -5.07 -5.10 -9.19
C ASP A 127 -4.98 -5.05 -10.73
N ARG A 128 -3.76 -4.95 -11.25
CA ARG A 128 -3.51 -4.78 -12.70
C ARG A 128 -3.98 -5.96 -13.56
N ARG A 129 -4.20 -7.15 -12.98
CA ARG A 129 -4.70 -8.37 -13.68
C ARG A 129 -4.16 -8.54 -15.10
N SER A 130 -2.83 -8.60 -15.22
CA SER A 130 -2.16 -8.67 -16.53
C SER A 130 -2.54 -9.91 -17.34
N ASP A 131 -2.99 -10.98 -16.66
CA ASP A 131 -3.54 -12.20 -17.25
C ASP A 131 -4.78 -11.93 -18.12
N LYS A 132 -5.64 -10.99 -17.70
CA LYS A 132 -6.89 -10.66 -18.40
C LYS A 132 -6.69 -9.81 -19.66
N ARG A 133 -5.51 -9.21 -19.84
CA ARG A 133 -5.20 -8.36 -21.01
C ARG A 133 -5.30 -9.10 -22.34
N ARG A 134 -5.01 -10.41 -22.34
CA ARG A 134 -5.07 -11.27 -23.54
C ARG A 134 -6.48 -11.78 -23.84
N ASP A 135 -7.38 -11.72 -22.87
CA ASP A 135 -8.75 -12.21 -23.00
C ASP A 135 -9.65 -11.13 -23.59
N SER A 136 -9.70 -11.07 -24.92
CA SER A 136 -10.52 -10.10 -25.65
C SER A 136 -12.02 -10.24 -25.37
N LYS A 137 -12.51 -11.46 -25.14
CA LYS A 137 -13.92 -11.72 -24.84
C LYS A 137 -14.30 -11.13 -23.49
N TRP A 138 -13.46 -11.35 -22.48
CA TRP A 138 -13.65 -10.78 -21.15
C TRP A 138 -13.59 -9.25 -21.17
N LEU A 139 -12.63 -8.67 -21.89
CA LEU A 139 -12.51 -7.21 -22.01
C LEU A 139 -13.75 -6.58 -22.68
N ILE A 140 -14.23 -7.14 -23.78
CA ILE A 140 -15.44 -6.63 -24.47
C ILE A 140 -16.67 -6.74 -23.55
N LYS A 141 -16.83 -7.87 -22.85
CA LYS A 141 -17.93 -8.05 -21.88
C LYS A 141 -17.87 -7.00 -20.77
N LYS A 142 -16.68 -6.70 -20.24
CA LYS A 142 -16.52 -5.69 -19.19
C LYS A 142 -16.69 -4.26 -19.72
N GLN A 143 -16.39 -3.99 -20.98
CA GLN A 143 -16.61 -2.65 -21.55
C GLN A 143 -18.08 -2.23 -21.52
N SER A 144 -19.00 -3.17 -21.76
CA SER A 144 -20.45 -2.93 -21.71
C SER A 144 -21.07 -3.14 -20.33
N HIS A 145 -20.28 -3.50 -19.31
CA HIS A 145 -20.82 -3.82 -17.99
C HIS A 145 -21.08 -2.54 -17.18
N PRO A 146 -22.22 -2.40 -16.48
CA PRO A 146 -22.61 -1.16 -15.81
C PRO A 146 -21.68 -0.76 -14.66
N THR A 147 -21.09 -1.74 -13.96
CA THR A 147 -20.16 -1.45 -12.86
C THR A 147 -18.79 -1.00 -13.31
N THR A 148 -18.46 -1.05 -14.60
CA THR A 148 -17.15 -0.67 -15.11
C THR A 148 -16.93 0.83 -14.96
N VAL A 149 -15.73 1.18 -14.50
CA VAL A 149 -15.32 2.56 -14.27
C VAL A 149 -14.42 3.02 -15.41
N TYR A 150 -14.71 4.20 -15.94
CA TYR A 150 -13.95 4.86 -16.97
C TYR A 150 -13.34 6.15 -16.42
N ILE A 151 -12.06 6.35 -16.70
CA ILE A 151 -11.38 7.64 -16.51
C ILE A 151 -11.02 8.21 -17.87
N LEU A 152 -11.37 9.48 -18.10
CA LEU A 152 -11.23 10.11 -19.39
C LEU A 152 -9.97 10.97 -19.45
N PHE A 153 -9.38 11.00 -20.63
CA PHE A 153 -8.23 11.82 -20.94
C PHE A 153 -8.48 12.61 -22.21
N SER A 154 -8.14 13.89 -22.18
CA SER A 154 -8.03 14.73 -23.37
C SER A 154 -6.63 15.33 -23.39
N ASN A 155 -5.89 15.14 -24.49
CA ASN A 155 -4.49 15.60 -24.61
C ASN A 155 -3.59 15.19 -23.42
N LEU A 156 -3.75 13.96 -22.92
CA LEU A 156 -3.03 13.40 -21.76
C LEU A 156 -3.33 14.08 -20.40
N SER A 157 -4.37 14.92 -20.34
CA SER A 157 -4.89 15.52 -19.11
C SER A 157 -6.08 14.71 -18.61
N PRO A 158 -6.10 14.26 -17.35
CA PRO A 158 -7.23 13.49 -16.80
C PRO A 158 -8.43 14.40 -16.53
N LEU A 159 -9.64 13.84 -16.65
CA LEU A 159 -10.87 14.48 -16.19
C LEU A 159 -10.96 14.36 -14.66
N VAL A 160 -11.15 15.49 -14.00
CA VAL A 160 -11.25 15.61 -12.54
C VAL A 160 -12.49 16.40 -12.15
N THR A 161 -12.91 16.25 -10.91
CA THR A 161 -13.97 17.02 -10.27
C THR A 161 -13.46 17.56 -8.93
N LEU A 162 -14.06 18.66 -8.48
CA LEU A 162 -13.80 19.22 -7.15
C LEU A 162 -14.87 18.68 -6.21
N ASP A 163 -14.47 17.87 -5.24
CA ASP A 163 -15.41 17.37 -4.26
C ASP A 163 -15.67 18.44 -3.19
N GLY A 164 -16.92 18.89 -3.11
CA GLY A 164 -17.45 19.80 -2.09
C GLY A 164 -18.17 19.07 -0.93
N GLY A 165 -17.91 17.76 -0.77
CA GLY A 165 -18.57 16.88 0.19
C GLY A 165 -18.52 17.33 1.65
N THR A 166 -19.65 17.22 2.31
CA THR A 166 -20.03 17.68 3.66
C THR A 166 -19.25 17.07 4.84
N GLU A 167 -18.25 16.22 4.61
CA GLU A 167 -17.60 15.43 5.67
C GLU A 167 -16.25 15.94 6.17
N SER A 168 -15.73 17.06 5.63
CA SER A 168 -14.55 17.71 6.23
C SER A 168 -14.48 19.20 5.88
N PRO A 169 -14.32 20.11 6.86
CA PRO A 169 -14.22 21.56 6.63
C PRO A 169 -12.83 21.99 6.08
N GLN A 170 -12.10 21.07 5.45
CA GLN A 170 -10.77 21.28 4.90
C GLN A 170 -10.89 21.32 3.37
N GLN A 171 -10.29 22.37 2.78
CA GLN A 171 -10.13 22.73 1.37
C GLN A 171 -10.65 21.75 0.28
N PRO A 172 -11.25 22.27 -0.81
CA PRO A 172 -11.77 21.44 -1.89
C PRO A 172 -10.66 20.55 -2.47
N GLU A 173 -10.88 19.24 -2.44
CA GLU A 173 -9.92 18.25 -2.92
C GLU A 173 -10.23 17.88 -4.37
N VAL A 174 -9.18 17.78 -5.19
CA VAL A 174 -9.30 17.36 -6.59
C VAL A 174 -9.37 15.84 -6.62
N LYS A 175 -10.45 15.29 -7.16
CA LYS A 175 -10.65 13.85 -7.32
C LYS A 175 -10.86 13.48 -8.78
N LEU A 176 -10.53 12.24 -9.15
CA LEU A 176 -10.82 11.74 -10.49
C LEU A 176 -12.32 11.68 -10.73
N CYS A 177 -12.76 12.19 -11.88
CA CYS A 177 -14.11 11.98 -12.35
C CYS A 177 -14.22 10.52 -12.84
N ARG A 178 -15.04 9.74 -12.14
CA ARG A 178 -15.32 8.33 -12.45
C ARG A 178 -16.60 8.28 -13.25
N LEU A 179 -16.51 7.82 -14.49
CA LEU A 179 -17.66 7.67 -15.39
C LEU A 179 -18.04 6.20 -15.56
N HIS A 180 -19.28 5.95 -15.97
CA HIS A 180 -19.77 4.61 -16.26
C HIS A 180 -20.05 4.42 -17.75
N HIS A 181 -20.42 3.19 -18.13
CA HIS A 181 -20.66 2.84 -19.53
C HIS A 181 -21.63 3.79 -20.24
N GLU A 182 -22.72 4.18 -19.58
CA GLU A 182 -23.74 5.10 -20.12
C GLU A 182 -23.20 6.49 -20.49
N ASP A 183 -22.18 6.96 -19.77
CA ASP A 183 -21.56 8.26 -20.02
C ASP A 183 -20.58 8.21 -21.19
N VAL A 184 -19.94 7.06 -21.40
CA VAL A 184 -18.83 6.93 -22.35
C VAL A 184 -19.22 6.28 -23.69
N GLU A 185 -20.35 5.58 -23.76
CA GLU A 185 -20.77 4.82 -24.93
C GLU A 185 -20.77 5.64 -26.22
N GLN A 186 -21.28 6.88 -26.15
CA GLN A 186 -21.35 7.80 -27.28
C GLN A 186 -19.96 8.16 -27.82
N TYR A 187 -18.98 8.32 -26.94
CA TYR A 187 -17.61 8.66 -27.31
C TYR A 187 -16.87 7.43 -27.85
N MET A 188 -17.10 6.24 -27.28
CA MET A 188 -16.52 4.99 -27.79
C MET A 188 -16.93 4.69 -29.23
N GLN A 189 -18.15 5.05 -29.64
CA GLN A 189 -18.63 4.86 -31.02
C GLN A 189 -18.15 5.95 -31.99
N LYS A 190 -17.95 7.17 -31.51
CA LYS A 190 -17.56 8.33 -32.34
C LYS A 190 -16.05 8.38 -32.63
N THR A 191 -15.20 7.90 -31.72
CA THR A 191 -13.75 8.16 -31.84
C THR A 191 -13.06 7.08 -32.68
N GLU A 192 -12.84 7.35 -33.97
CA GLU A 192 -11.99 6.52 -34.85
C GLU A 192 -10.53 6.44 -34.34
N GLU A 193 -10.08 7.44 -33.57
CA GLU A 193 -8.72 7.56 -32.99
C GLU A 193 -8.67 7.31 -31.47
N GLY A 194 -9.78 6.87 -30.88
CA GLY A 194 -9.91 6.72 -29.43
C GLY A 194 -9.03 5.59 -28.91
N THR A 195 -8.15 5.88 -27.95
CA THR A 195 -7.30 4.86 -27.33
C THR A 195 -7.94 4.40 -26.02
N LEU A 196 -8.34 3.13 -25.97
CA LEU A 196 -8.85 2.48 -24.76
C LEU A 196 -7.79 1.58 -24.12
N ILE A 197 -7.56 1.74 -22.82
CA ILE A 197 -6.58 0.96 -22.06
C ILE A 197 -7.22 0.36 -20.82
N PHE A 198 -7.01 -0.93 -20.59
CA PHE A 198 -7.42 -1.61 -19.36
C PHE A 198 -6.46 -1.28 -18.21
N LEU A 199 -6.92 -0.73 -17.10
CA LEU A 199 -6.04 -0.35 -15.99
C LEU A 199 -5.86 -1.48 -14.98
N GLY A 200 -6.94 -2.21 -14.73
CA GLY A 200 -7.00 -3.28 -13.74
C GLY A 200 -8.42 -3.47 -13.24
N VAL A 201 -8.54 -4.17 -12.11
CA VAL A 201 -9.78 -4.34 -11.36
C VAL A 201 -9.63 -3.76 -9.97
N GLU A 202 -10.71 -3.26 -9.39
CA GLU A 202 -10.69 -2.69 -8.05
C GLU A 202 -10.28 -3.73 -7.01
N LEU A 203 -9.30 -3.36 -6.16
CA LEU A 203 -8.93 -4.19 -5.02
C LEU A 203 -10.11 -4.21 -4.05
N GLN A 204 -10.74 -5.37 -3.88
CA GLN A 204 -11.84 -5.60 -2.94
C GLN A 204 -11.35 -5.54 -1.48
N PHE A 205 -10.78 -4.42 -1.05
CA PHE A 205 -10.44 -4.21 0.36
C PHE A 205 -11.69 -3.94 1.22
N HIS A 206 -12.89 -3.82 0.61
CA HIS A 206 -14.14 -3.48 1.29
C HIS A 206 -15.19 -4.60 1.37
N MET A 207 -15.09 -5.69 0.59
CA MET A 207 -16.08 -6.78 0.68
C MET A 207 -15.91 -7.65 1.94
N ASN A 208 -14.69 -7.76 2.47
CA ASN A 208 -14.44 -8.53 3.69
C ASN A 208 -14.86 -7.80 4.99
N LEU A 209 -15.08 -6.49 4.96
CA LEU A 209 -15.62 -5.75 6.11
C LEU A 209 -17.16 -5.67 6.06
N LEU A 210 -17.75 -5.56 4.87
CA LEU A 210 -19.20 -5.52 4.69
C LEU A 210 -19.87 -6.90 4.74
N ALA A 211 -19.14 -7.99 4.51
CA ALA A 211 -19.65 -9.35 4.76
C ALA A 211 -19.98 -9.62 6.24
N ALA A 212 -19.55 -8.76 7.18
CA ALA A 212 -19.96 -8.80 8.58
C ALA A 212 -21.35 -8.17 8.82
N CYS A 213 -21.88 -7.42 7.85
CA CYS A 213 -23.19 -6.77 7.93
C CYS A 213 -24.09 -7.38 6.85
N ASN A 214 -24.94 -8.34 7.25
CA ASN A 214 -25.96 -9.00 6.42
C ASN A 214 -26.79 -8.02 5.57
N ILE A 215 -26.34 -7.71 4.37
CA ILE A 215 -27.15 -7.16 3.28
C ILE A 215 -26.83 -8.03 2.07
N GLY A 216 -27.82 -8.85 1.68
CA GLY A 216 -27.69 -9.76 0.56
C GLY A 216 -27.40 -8.99 -0.72
N VAL A 217 -26.26 -9.30 -1.34
CA VAL A 217 -25.98 -8.86 -2.70
C VAL A 217 -26.11 -10.08 -3.61
N VAL A 218 -26.92 -9.86 -4.62
CA VAL A 218 -27.35 -10.76 -5.69
C VAL A 218 -26.20 -11.62 -6.20
N GLN A 219 -26.45 -12.94 -6.24
CA GLN A 219 -25.62 -13.89 -6.98
C GLN A 219 -25.80 -13.60 -8.47
N ASP A 220 -24.89 -12.85 -9.07
CA ASP A 220 -24.66 -12.91 -10.50
C ASP A 220 -23.45 -13.81 -10.76
N GLU A 221 -23.58 -14.72 -11.71
CA GLU A 221 -22.58 -15.72 -12.14
C GLU A 221 -21.33 -15.09 -12.82
N GLU A 222 -21.04 -13.82 -12.56
CA GLU A 222 -19.90 -13.09 -13.10
C GLU A 222 -18.85 -12.88 -12.00
N ASP A 223 -17.57 -12.88 -12.37
CA ASP A 223 -16.38 -12.85 -11.48
C ASP A 223 -16.37 -11.83 -10.32
N GLY A 224 -17.39 -10.95 -10.18
CA GLY A 224 -17.52 -9.95 -9.11
C GLY A 224 -16.52 -8.79 -9.22
N LEU A 225 -15.74 -8.77 -10.31
CA LEU A 225 -14.68 -7.82 -10.54
C LEU A 225 -15.19 -6.53 -11.20
N VAL A 226 -14.88 -5.41 -10.56
CA VAL A 226 -15.11 -4.05 -11.08
C VAL A 226 -13.90 -3.65 -11.92
N ALA A 227 -14.07 -3.60 -13.24
CA ALA A 227 -12.99 -3.27 -14.17
C ALA A 227 -12.83 -1.75 -14.32
N TRP A 228 -11.59 -1.30 -14.50
CA TRP A 228 -11.25 0.10 -14.74
C TRP A 228 -10.58 0.26 -16.11
N PHE A 229 -11.01 1.27 -16.87
CA PHE A 229 -10.45 1.61 -18.17
C PHE A 229 -10.08 3.09 -18.24
N ALA A 230 -9.01 3.40 -18.97
CA ALA A 230 -8.70 4.75 -19.41
C ALA A 230 -9.11 4.92 -20.87
N LEU A 231 -9.87 5.97 -21.15
CA LEU A 231 -10.31 6.33 -22.50
C LEU A 231 -9.72 7.68 -22.89
N SER A 232 -8.98 7.72 -24.00
CA SER A 232 -8.56 8.97 -24.61
C SER A 232 -9.58 9.42 -25.64
N ILE A 233 -10.03 10.66 -25.51
CA ILE A 233 -10.96 11.32 -26.42
C ILE A 233 -10.30 12.51 -27.12
N ASP A 234 -10.86 12.89 -28.26
CA ASP A 234 -10.46 14.06 -29.01
C ASP A 234 -10.94 15.36 -28.32
N SER A 235 -10.41 16.50 -28.78
CA SER A 235 -10.74 17.80 -28.19
C SER A 235 -12.19 18.22 -28.39
N VAL A 236 -12.87 17.78 -29.46
CA VAL A 236 -14.26 18.15 -29.73
C VAL A 236 -15.17 17.43 -28.75
N SER A 237 -15.01 16.11 -28.62
CA SER A 237 -15.72 15.31 -27.61
C SER A 237 -15.45 15.79 -26.19
N ALA A 238 -14.24 16.29 -25.90
CA ALA A 238 -13.89 16.83 -24.60
C ALA A 238 -14.67 18.11 -24.25
N GLU A 239 -14.94 18.99 -25.21
CA GLU A 239 -15.78 20.18 -24.99
C GLU A 239 -17.27 19.81 -24.83
N GLU A 240 -17.78 18.84 -25.60
CA GLU A 240 -19.15 18.31 -25.41
C GLU A 240 -19.33 17.76 -23.99
N LEU A 241 -18.33 17.06 -23.47
CA LEU A 241 -18.40 16.47 -22.14
C LEU A 241 -18.39 17.53 -21.03
N LYS A 242 -17.58 18.58 -21.16
CA LYS A 242 -17.58 19.71 -20.21
C LYS A 242 -18.93 20.41 -20.15
N GLN A 243 -19.63 20.51 -21.28
CA GLN A 243 -20.99 21.08 -21.32
C GLN A 243 -22.01 20.20 -20.60
N LYS A 244 -21.84 18.87 -20.64
CA LYS A 244 -22.71 17.92 -19.96
C LYS A 244 -22.43 17.83 -18.45
N HIS A 245 -21.18 17.96 -18.05
CA HIS A 245 -20.72 17.86 -16.66
C HIS A 245 -20.03 19.16 -16.22
N GLU A 246 -20.83 20.15 -15.77
CA GLU A 246 -20.31 21.46 -15.36
C GLU A 246 -19.31 21.39 -14.19
N ASP A 247 -19.42 20.36 -13.34
CA ASP A 247 -18.57 20.14 -12.17
C ASP A 247 -17.22 19.46 -12.49
N CYS A 248 -16.99 19.12 -13.76
CA CYS A 248 -15.81 18.37 -14.21
C CYS A 248 -14.96 19.19 -15.18
N TYR A 249 -13.63 19.09 -15.03
CA TYR A 249 -12.69 19.75 -15.93
C TYR A 249 -11.45 18.89 -16.16
N PHE A 250 -10.73 19.15 -17.24
CA PHE A 250 -9.47 18.46 -17.52
C PHE A 250 -8.32 19.14 -16.78
N LEU A 251 -7.57 18.37 -15.99
CA LEU A 251 -6.51 18.88 -15.13
C LEU A 251 -5.27 19.27 -15.95
N HIS A 252 -4.99 20.57 -16.06
CA HIS A 252 -3.86 21.12 -16.82
C HIS A 252 -3.31 22.39 -16.15
N PRO A 253 -2.01 22.71 -16.29
CA PRO A 253 -0.94 21.90 -16.87
C PRO A 253 -0.56 20.71 -15.96
N PRO A 254 0.01 19.61 -16.50
CA PRO A 254 0.25 18.38 -15.72
C PRO A 254 1.11 18.58 -14.46
N MET A 255 2.12 19.45 -14.50
CA MET A 255 2.96 19.82 -13.36
C MET A 255 2.69 21.29 -13.00
N PRO A 256 2.38 21.62 -11.73
CA PRO A 256 2.27 20.74 -10.55
C PRO A 256 0.88 20.15 -10.33
N ALA A 257 -0.10 20.35 -11.23
CA ALA A 257 -1.50 20.05 -10.95
C ALA A 257 -1.77 18.59 -10.59
N LEU A 258 -1.07 17.62 -11.19
CA LEU A 258 -1.19 16.20 -10.84
C LEU A 258 -0.82 15.88 -9.38
N LEU A 259 -0.05 16.74 -8.70
CA LEU A 259 0.29 16.60 -7.28
C LEU A 259 -0.89 16.94 -6.36
N GLN A 260 -1.98 17.50 -6.88
CA GLN A 260 -3.20 17.79 -6.13
C GLN A 260 -4.07 16.54 -5.96
N LEU A 261 -3.83 15.48 -6.74
CA LEU A 261 -4.56 14.22 -6.64
C LEU A 261 -4.08 13.42 -5.42
N PRO A 262 -4.97 12.69 -4.75
CA PRO A 262 -4.58 11.79 -3.68
C PRO A 262 -3.67 10.67 -4.21
N GLU A 263 -2.74 10.20 -3.39
CA GLU A 263 -1.66 9.26 -3.77
C GLU A 263 -2.17 8.04 -4.56
N LYS A 264 -3.29 7.45 -4.10
CA LYS A 264 -3.92 6.27 -4.73
C LYS A 264 -4.41 6.57 -6.15
N GLU A 265 -5.03 7.73 -6.37
CA GLU A 265 -5.55 8.14 -7.68
C GLU A 265 -4.42 8.63 -8.59
N ALA A 266 -3.45 9.36 -8.03
CA ALA A 266 -2.24 9.77 -8.74
C ALA A 266 -1.48 8.57 -9.31
N GLY A 267 -1.41 7.44 -8.60
CA GLY A 267 -0.84 6.19 -9.09
C GLY A 267 -1.57 5.62 -10.31
N VAL A 268 -2.90 5.64 -10.31
CA VAL A 268 -3.73 5.19 -11.45
C VAL A 268 -3.56 6.13 -12.65
N VAL A 269 -3.57 7.45 -12.43
CA VAL A 269 -3.32 8.44 -13.48
C VAL A 269 -1.93 8.29 -14.07
N ALA A 270 -0.91 8.06 -13.23
CA ALA A 270 0.45 7.85 -13.70
C ALA A 270 0.53 6.65 -14.66
N GLN A 271 -0.09 5.53 -14.32
CA GLN A 271 -0.20 4.37 -15.20
C GLN A 271 -0.91 4.72 -16.51
N ALA A 272 -2.13 5.25 -16.44
CA ALA A 272 -2.95 5.57 -17.61
C ALA A 272 -2.25 6.57 -18.55
N ARG A 273 -1.79 7.69 -17.99
CA ARG A 273 -1.13 8.77 -18.73
C ARG A 273 0.15 8.30 -19.40
N SER A 274 0.93 7.43 -18.77
CA SER A 274 2.18 6.91 -19.34
C SER A 274 1.92 6.02 -20.56
N VAL A 275 0.91 5.14 -20.48
CA VAL A 275 0.54 4.26 -21.60
C VAL A 275 -0.11 5.06 -22.74
N LEU A 276 -0.97 6.06 -22.42
CA LEU A 276 -1.52 6.97 -23.41
C LEU A 276 -0.44 7.82 -24.10
N ALA A 277 0.53 8.34 -23.34
CA ALA A 277 1.66 9.08 -23.89
C ALA A 277 2.53 8.21 -24.81
N TRP A 278 2.69 6.93 -24.47
CA TRP A 278 3.35 5.95 -25.33
C TRP A 278 2.57 5.76 -26.63
N HIS A 279 1.24 5.60 -26.59
CA HIS A 279 0.43 5.47 -27.81
C HIS A 279 0.53 6.69 -28.73
N ASN A 280 0.51 7.89 -28.16
CA ASN A 280 0.62 9.15 -28.91
C ASN A 280 2.00 9.27 -29.60
N ARG A 281 3.09 8.91 -28.91
CA ARG A 281 4.46 9.04 -29.47
C ARG A 281 4.88 7.89 -30.39
N TYR A 282 4.41 6.67 -30.11
CA TYR A 282 4.83 5.46 -30.80
C TYR A 282 3.70 4.93 -31.68
N GLN A 283 3.26 5.72 -32.65
CA GLN A 283 2.22 5.31 -33.62
C GLN A 283 2.75 4.29 -34.65
N PHE A 284 4.03 4.38 -34.99
CA PHE A 284 4.69 3.56 -36.00
C PHE A 284 5.66 2.53 -35.39
N CYS A 285 5.89 1.45 -36.14
CA CYS A 285 6.82 0.40 -35.78
C CYS A 285 8.27 0.94 -35.79
N PRO A 286 9.02 0.88 -34.67
CA PRO A 286 10.41 1.36 -34.65
C PRO A 286 11.35 0.61 -35.59
N THR A 287 11.04 -0.65 -35.94
CA THR A 287 11.90 -1.51 -36.75
C THR A 287 11.78 -1.26 -38.24
N CYS A 288 10.58 -0.88 -38.73
CA CYS A 288 10.33 -0.79 -40.18
C CYS A 288 9.49 0.43 -40.61
N GLY A 289 9.03 1.27 -39.69
CA GLY A 289 8.23 2.46 -39.97
C GLY A 289 6.77 2.20 -40.36
N SER A 290 6.33 0.95 -40.47
CA SER A 290 4.93 0.62 -40.77
C SER A 290 3.97 0.96 -39.63
N ALA A 291 2.68 1.07 -39.93
CA ALA A 291 1.63 1.24 -38.92
C ALA A 291 1.58 0.05 -37.94
N THR A 292 1.02 0.31 -36.75
CA THR A 292 0.86 -0.69 -35.68
C THR A 292 -0.58 -0.78 -35.23
N LYS A 293 -1.00 -1.96 -34.79
CA LYS A 293 -2.29 -2.21 -34.14
C LYS A 293 -2.11 -2.36 -32.63
N ILE A 294 -3.11 -1.93 -31.87
CA ILE A 294 -3.13 -2.03 -30.41
C ILE A 294 -3.69 -3.41 -30.02
N GLU A 295 -3.00 -4.09 -29.10
CA GLU A 295 -3.34 -5.40 -28.58
C GLU A 295 -3.15 -5.44 -27.04
N GLU A 296 -3.50 -6.58 -26.43
CA GLU A 296 -3.36 -6.84 -24.99
C GLU A 296 -3.95 -5.74 -24.09
N GLY A 297 -5.20 -5.33 -24.36
CA GLY A 297 -5.90 -4.31 -23.58
C GLY A 297 -5.21 -2.95 -23.52
N GLY A 298 -4.42 -2.61 -24.56
CA GLY A 298 -3.70 -1.33 -24.65
C GLY A 298 -2.21 -1.41 -24.31
N TYR A 299 -1.67 -2.57 -23.92
CA TYR A 299 -0.27 -2.72 -23.48
C TYR A 299 0.65 -3.32 -24.54
N LYS A 300 0.17 -3.56 -25.75
CA LYS A 300 0.99 -4.07 -26.82
C LYS A 300 0.69 -3.35 -28.13
N LYS A 301 1.73 -3.06 -28.90
CA LYS A 301 1.63 -2.62 -30.28
C LYS A 301 2.29 -3.65 -31.19
N THR A 302 1.53 -4.13 -32.14
CA THR A 302 1.96 -5.17 -33.08
C THR A 302 2.04 -4.56 -34.47
N CYS A 303 3.17 -4.77 -35.15
CA CYS A 303 3.37 -4.27 -36.50
C CYS A 303 2.36 -4.91 -37.47
N VAL A 304 1.80 -4.12 -38.39
CA VAL A 304 0.88 -4.63 -39.42
C VAL A 304 1.63 -5.37 -40.54
N LYS A 305 2.92 -5.09 -40.72
CA LYS A 305 3.75 -5.75 -41.74
C LYS A 305 4.16 -7.15 -41.28
N GLU A 306 3.67 -8.18 -41.96
CA GLU A 306 3.87 -9.60 -41.62
C GLU A 306 5.34 -10.03 -41.60
N ASP A 307 6.16 -9.51 -42.52
CA ASP A 307 7.59 -9.85 -42.61
C ASP A 307 8.49 -9.03 -41.66
N CYS A 308 7.92 -8.32 -40.69
CA CYS A 308 8.69 -7.47 -39.81
C CYS A 308 9.49 -8.29 -38.76
N PRO A 309 10.79 -8.02 -38.56
CA PRO A 309 11.58 -8.69 -37.50
C PRO A 309 11.00 -8.50 -36.10
N SER A 310 10.23 -7.42 -35.87
CA SER A 310 9.54 -7.19 -34.59
C SER A 310 8.50 -8.26 -34.24
N LEU A 311 8.01 -9.02 -35.22
CA LEU A 311 7.05 -10.11 -35.02
C LEU A 311 7.73 -11.45 -34.73
N GLN A 312 9.05 -11.55 -34.94
CA GLN A 312 9.80 -12.78 -34.71
C GLN A 312 10.46 -12.74 -33.32
N GLY A 313 9.81 -13.37 -32.34
CA GLY A 313 10.27 -13.41 -30.95
C GLY A 313 9.63 -12.32 -30.08
N VAL A 314 10.28 -11.97 -28.98
CA VAL A 314 9.78 -10.97 -28.02
C VAL A 314 10.73 -9.79 -27.99
N HIS A 315 10.26 -8.65 -28.46
CA HIS A 315 11.03 -7.41 -28.52
C HIS A 315 10.38 -6.31 -27.68
N ASN A 316 11.21 -5.45 -27.10
CA ASN A 316 10.73 -4.30 -26.33
C ASN A 316 10.00 -3.25 -27.18
N THR A 317 10.18 -3.29 -28.51
CA THR A 317 9.51 -2.39 -29.47
C THR A 317 7.99 -2.53 -29.45
N SER A 318 7.46 -3.65 -28.95
CA SER A 318 6.02 -3.90 -28.84
C SER A 318 5.39 -3.41 -27.53
N TYR A 319 6.16 -2.99 -26.53
CA TYR A 319 5.65 -2.74 -25.17
C TYR A 319 5.85 -1.28 -24.71
N PRO A 320 5.05 -0.82 -23.73
CA PRO A 320 5.21 0.50 -23.12
C PRO A 320 6.60 0.70 -22.53
N ARG A 321 7.10 1.93 -22.65
CA ARG A 321 8.37 2.35 -22.08
C ARG A 321 8.14 2.90 -20.67
N VAL A 322 8.97 2.47 -19.73
CA VAL A 322 9.03 2.99 -18.35
C VAL A 322 10.27 3.87 -18.22
#